data_AF-A0A0H3J7U4-F1
#
_entry.id   AF-A0A0H3J7U4-F1
#
_cell.length_a   1.000
_cell.length_b   1.000
_cell.length_c   1.000
_cell.angle_alpha   90.00
_cell.angle_beta   90.00
_cell.angle_gamma   90.00
#
_symmetry.space_group_name_H-M   'P 1'
#
loop_
_entity.id
_entity.type
_entity.pdbx_description
1 polymer ?
#
loop_
_entity_poly.entity_id
_entity_poly.type
_entity_poly.pdbx_seq_one_letter_code
_entity_poly.pdbx_strand_id
1 'polypeptide(L)'
;MEKINQQQKELGNEISSKLTEILGKKVEVGFLLGKDKGFIFDIFDDKYDYKKIQLNYLKDIESDLYISYILDALKQEKYEFHESTPEERYVIDILEETKSENLYIIDGILCNIGNEYEIDLSCVDALSYNRPECNIYITSDEEQFYIDLVNEKIEMLGEESYEDEVETITPEFLQKVTDEWNSLNYWCSLEFDNNFIYLYDKEHNKKTELLAIDDIQLIRFKDNTIDIDFDEDENGFDCLSIDRYGVTM
;
A
#
# COMPACT_ATOMS: atom_id res chain seq x y z
N MET A 1 22.49 -6.68 -14.73
CA MET A 1 21.99 -7.79 -13.89
C MET A 1 23.02 -8.89 -13.85
N GLU A 2 23.61 -9.15 -12.68
CA GLU A 2 24.35 -10.39 -12.46
C GLU A 2 23.37 -11.56 -12.52
N LYS A 3 23.70 -12.61 -13.28
CA LYS A 3 22.86 -13.80 -13.41
C LYS A 3 23.26 -14.84 -12.36
N ILE A 4 22.28 -15.56 -11.84
CA ILE A 4 22.50 -16.77 -11.02
C ILE A 4 23.37 -17.74 -11.84
N ASN A 5 24.45 -18.25 -11.25
CA ASN A 5 25.24 -19.28 -11.91
C ASN A 5 24.45 -20.59 -11.89
N GLN A 6 24.39 -21.30 -13.03
CA GLN A 6 23.74 -22.60 -13.16
C GLN A 6 24.16 -23.60 -12.06
N GLN A 7 25.45 -23.62 -11.69
CA GLN A 7 25.96 -24.48 -10.61
C GLN A 7 25.35 -24.14 -9.25
N GLN A 8 25.19 -22.84 -8.94
CA GLN A 8 24.56 -22.40 -7.70
C GLN A 8 23.09 -22.84 -7.70
N LYS A 9 22.38 -22.67 -8.83
CA LYS A 9 20.98 -23.07 -8.95
C LYS A 9 20.79 -24.57 -8.75
N GLU A 10 21.59 -25.39 -9.42
CA GLU A 10 21.56 -26.85 -9.29
C GLU A 10 21.83 -27.29 -7.85
N LEU A 11 22.87 -26.73 -7.22
CA LEU A 11 23.22 -27.05 -5.84
C LEU A 11 22.12 -26.66 -4.85
N GLY A 12 21.56 -25.44 -4.97
CA GLY A 12 20.48 -24.97 -4.09
C GLY A 12 19.23 -25.85 -4.19
N ASN A 13 18.84 -26.22 -5.41
CA ASN A 13 17.70 -27.11 -5.65
C ASN A 13 17.93 -28.53 -5.10
N GLU A 14 19.15 -29.06 -5.24
CA GLU A 14 19.53 -30.36 -4.66
C GLU A 14 19.41 -30.33 -3.12
N ILE A 15 19.93 -29.27 -2.48
CA ILE A 15 19.88 -29.09 -1.03
C ILE A 15 18.42 -29.00 -0.55
N SER A 16 17.60 -28.15 -1.18
CA SER A 16 16.17 -28.00 -0.83
C SER A 16 15.41 -29.33 -0.97
N SER A 17 15.66 -30.09 -2.04
CA SER A 17 15.00 -31.39 -2.27
C SER A 17 15.38 -32.40 -1.19
N LYS A 18 16.68 -32.54 -0.88
CA LYS A 18 17.16 -33.45 0.18
C LYS A 18 16.65 -33.03 1.57
N LEU A 19 16.63 -31.74 1.88
CA LEU A 19 16.10 -31.25 3.16
C LEU A 19 14.60 -31.52 3.29
N THR A 20 13.84 -31.35 2.21
CA THR A 20 12.41 -31.68 2.16
C THR A 20 12.18 -33.14 2.53
N GLU A 21 12.97 -34.06 1.96
CA GLU A 21 12.90 -35.49 2.28
C GLU A 21 13.30 -35.80 3.73
N ILE A 22 14.37 -35.19 4.24
CA ILE A 22 14.90 -35.44 5.59
C ILE A 22 13.95 -34.91 6.67
N LEU A 23 13.41 -33.71 6.46
CA LEU A 23 12.60 -33.02 7.47
C LEU A 23 11.12 -33.39 7.38
N GLY A 24 10.67 -33.94 6.25
CA GLY A 24 9.24 -34.17 5.99
C GLY A 24 8.43 -32.87 5.92
N LYS A 25 9.09 -31.76 5.54
CA LYS A 25 8.56 -30.40 5.50
C LYS A 25 8.83 -29.78 4.15
N LYS A 26 7.99 -28.84 3.71
CA LYS A 26 8.26 -28.04 2.51
C LYS A 26 9.51 -27.19 2.78
N VAL A 27 10.49 -27.25 1.87
CA VAL A 27 11.68 -26.41 1.91
C VAL A 27 11.85 -25.71 0.58
N GLU A 28 11.77 -24.38 0.59
CA GLU A 28 11.98 -23.54 -0.59
C GLU A 28 13.38 -22.93 -0.57
N VAL A 29 13.89 -22.60 -1.77
CA VAL A 29 15.22 -22.00 -1.93
C VAL A 29 15.16 -20.71 -2.72
N GLY A 30 15.56 -19.62 -2.08
CA GLY A 30 15.87 -18.33 -2.67
C GLY A 30 17.36 -18.21 -3.02
N PHE A 31 17.69 -17.34 -3.97
CA PHE A 31 19.07 -17.13 -4.42
C PHE A 31 19.50 -15.68 -4.23
N LEU A 32 20.55 -15.48 -3.44
CA LEU A 32 21.16 -14.16 -3.27
C LEU A 32 22.11 -13.86 -4.43
N LEU A 33 21.94 -12.66 -4.99
CA LEU A 33 22.71 -12.11 -6.11
C LEU A 33 23.63 -10.97 -5.64
N GLY A 34 24.69 -10.69 -6.40
CA GLY A 34 25.65 -9.62 -6.07
C GLY A 34 26.96 -10.15 -5.49
N LYS A 35 27.61 -9.32 -4.66
CA LYS A 35 28.91 -9.65 -4.04
C LYS A 35 28.80 -10.82 -3.05
N ASP A 36 27.68 -10.90 -2.35
CA ASP A 36 27.40 -11.92 -1.32
C ASP A 36 26.46 -12.99 -1.89
N LYS A 37 26.93 -13.71 -2.92
CA LYS A 37 26.14 -14.79 -3.52
C LYS A 37 25.82 -15.86 -2.49
N GLY A 38 24.60 -16.38 -2.52
CA GLY A 38 24.15 -17.27 -1.48
C GLY A 38 22.82 -17.96 -1.74
N PHE A 39 22.34 -18.59 -0.69
CA PHE A 39 21.08 -19.31 -0.60
C PHE A 39 20.28 -18.74 0.56
N ILE A 40 18.97 -18.66 0.37
CA ILE A 40 18.00 -18.53 1.45
C ILE A 40 17.20 -19.83 1.43
N PHE A 41 17.08 -20.49 2.58
CA PHE A 41 16.25 -21.67 2.74
C PHE A 41 15.11 -21.37 3.69
N ASP A 42 13.89 -21.50 3.18
CA ASP A 42 12.65 -21.30 3.94
C ASP A 42 12.06 -22.67 4.26
N ILE A 43 12.05 -23.00 5.55
CA ILE A 43 11.69 -24.32 6.08
C ILE A 43 10.36 -24.18 6.81
N PHE A 44 9.31 -24.57 6.12
CA PHE A 44 7.93 -24.35 6.53
C PHE A 44 7.52 -25.28 7.69
N ASP A 45 7.05 -24.69 8.78
CA ASP A 45 6.41 -25.44 9.86
C ASP A 45 4.95 -25.77 9.51
N ASP A 46 4.27 -24.87 8.80
CA ASP A 46 2.96 -25.09 8.18
C ASP A 46 2.83 -24.30 6.87
N LYS A 47 1.61 -24.00 6.44
CA LYS A 47 1.36 -23.26 5.19
C LYS A 47 1.88 -21.82 5.25
N TYR A 48 1.94 -21.21 6.43
CA TYR A 48 2.14 -19.78 6.61
C TYR A 48 3.47 -19.46 7.31
N ASP A 49 3.82 -20.24 8.34
CA ASP A 49 4.96 -19.93 9.20
C ASP A 49 6.20 -20.76 8.80
N TYR A 50 7.37 -20.13 8.78
CA TYR A 50 8.61 -20.78 8.35
C TYR A 50 9.87 -20.29 9.07
N LYS A 51 10.89 -21.15 9.06
CA LYS A 51 12.24 -20.84 9.53
C LYS A 51 13.13 -20.49 8.35
N LYS A 52 13.80 -19.35 8.41
CA LYS A 52 14.67 -18.83 7.38
C LYS A 52 16.14 -18.99 7.75
N ILE A 53 16.92 -19.59 6.85
CA ILE A 53 18.37 -19.77 7.00
C ILE A 53 19.08 -19.26 5.75
N GLN A 54 19.92 -18.25 5.93
CA GLN A 54 20.74 -17.68 4.86
C GLN A 54 22.18 -18.21 4.91
N LEU A 55 22.70 -18.64 3.77
CA LEU A 55 24.07 -19.16 3.64
C LEU A 55 24.78 -18.56 2.43
N ASN A 56 26.09 -18.35 2.57
CA ASN A 56 26.93 -17.94 1.44
C ASN A 56 27.17 -19.12 0.49
N TYR A 57 27.17 -18.84 -0.80
CA TYR A 57 27.56 -19.79 -1.82
C TYR A 57 29.08 -19.84 -1.92
N LEU A 58 29.62 -20.94 -1.44
CA LEU A 58 31.02 -21.30 -1.57
C LEU A 58 31.19 -22.30 -2.70
N LYS A 59 32.06 -21.95 -3.65
CA LYS A 59 32.46 -22.82 -4.75
C LYS A 59 33.14 -24.08 -4.18
N ASP A 60 32.90 -25.22 -4.81
CA ASP A 60 33.52 -26.51 -4.48
C ASP A 60 33.10 -27.12 -3.12
N ILE A 61 32.01 -26.64 -2.52
CA ILE A 61 31.37 -27.27 -1.36
C ILE A 61 30.23 -28.18 -1.84
N GLU A 62 30.24 -29.43 -1.37
CA GLU A 62 29.20 -30.42 -1.66
C GLU A 62 27.89 -30.15 -0.90
N SER A 63 26.77 -30.58 -1.47
CA SER A 63 25.42 -30.39 -0.90
C SER A 63 25.29 -30.94 0.52
N ASP A 64 25.90 -32.08 0.81
CA ASP A 64 25.82 -32.75 2.12
C ASP A 64 26.39 -31.88 3.25
N LEU A 65 27.39 -31.04 2.99
CA LEU A 65 27.95 -30.13 4.00
C LEU A 65 26.99 -28.98 4.31
N TYR A 66 26.34 -28.39 3.30
CA TYR A 66 25.29 -27.39 3.50
C TYR A 66 24.13 -27.97 4.29
N ILE A 67 23.68 -29.18 3.94
CA ILE A 67 22.61 -29.88 4.64
C ILE A 67 22.97 -30.10 6.11
N SER A 68 24.16 -30.60 6.40
CA SER A 68 24.62 -30.77 7.78
C SER A 68 24.61 -29.45 8.56
N TYR A 69 25.07 -28.36 7.93
CA TYR A 69 25.06 -27.04 8.55
C TYR A 69 23.64 -26.55 8.85
N ILE A 70 22.71 -26.69 7.90
CA ILE A 70 21.30 -26.29 8.06
C ILE A 70 20.64 -27.09 9.19
N LEU A 71 20.83 -28.41 9.21
CA LEU A 71 20.29 -29.28 10.27
C LEU A 71 20.84 -28.92 11.65
N ASP A 72 22.13 -28.58 11.75
CA ASP A 72 22.73 -28.17 13.01
C ASP A 72 22.30 -26.75 13.43
N ALA A 73 22.09 -25.84 12.47
CA ALA A 73 21.53 -24.51 12.72
C ALA A 73 20.10 -24.62 13.27
N LEU A 74 19.26 -25.48 12.70
CA LEU A 74 17.92 -25.78 13.21
C LEU A 74 17.95 -26.31 14.65
N LYS A 75 18.83 -27.27 14.96
CA LYS A 75 18.98 -27.81 16.33
C LYS A 75 19.44 -26.77 17.35
N GLN A 76 20.25 -25.81 16.90
CA GLN A 76 20.81 -24.75 17.74
C GLN A 76 19.93 -23.49 17.78
N GLU A 77 18.76 -23.51 17.15
CA GLU A 77 17.87 -22.35 17.04
C GLU A 77 18.56 -21.12 16.40
N LYS A 78 19.46 -21.37 15.45
CA LYS A 78 20.18 -20.35 14.67
C LYS A 78 19.52 -20.13 13.32
N TYR A 79 18.33 -19.55 13.36
CA TYR A 79 17.55 -19.18 12.19
C TYR A 79 16.75 -17.92 12.51
N GLU A 80 16.30 -17.24 11.47
CA GLU A 80 15.26 -16.23 11.58
C GLU A 80 13.89 -16.91 11.49
N PHE A 81 12.93 -16.46 12.29
CA PHE A 81 11.59 -17.03 12.30
C PHE A 81 10.64 -16.01 11.66
N HIS A 82 9.94 -16.44 10.62
CA HIS A 82 8.84 -15.69 10.03
C HIS A 82 7.54 -16.15 10.67
N GLU A 83 6.85 -15.23 11.33
CA GLU A 83 5.51 -15.44 11.88
C GLU A 83 4.53 -14.60 11.06
N SER A 84 3.67 -15.29 10.33
CA SER A 84 2.73 -14.65 9.41
C SER A 84 1.62 -13.88 10.14
N THR A 85 1.33 -12.67 9.67
CA THR A 85 0.24 -11.84 10.19
C THR A 85 -1.13 -12.38 9.75
N PRO A 86 -2.24 -12.03 10.43
CA PRO A 86 -3.58 -12.37 9.97
C PRO A 86 -3.87 -11.93 8.54
N GLU A 87 -3.40 -10.74 8.16
CA GLU A 87 -3.55 -10.13 6.84
C GLU A 87 -2.77 -10.95 5.80
N GLU A 88 -1.52 -11.30 6.10
CA GLU A 88 -0.71 -12.19 5.27
C GLU A 88 -1.41 -13.54 5.03
N ARG A 89 -1.84 -14.21 6.10
CA ARG A 89 -2.55 -15.50 6.02
C ARG A 89 -3.79 -15.40 5.13
N TYR A 90 -4.54 -14.31 5.27
CA TYR A 90 -5.76 -14.07 4.49
C TYR A 90 -5.46 -13.88 3.00
N VAL A 91 -4.42 -13.12 2.65
CA VAL A 91 -4.00 -12.96 1.25
C VAL A 91 -3.47 -14.29 0.69
N ILE A 92 -2.66 -15.05 1.44
CA ILE A 92 -2.18 -16.38 1.01
C ILE A 92 -3.38 -17.30 0.68
N ASP A 93 -4.41 -17.31 1.54
CA ASP A 93 -5.62 -18.10 1.30
C ASP A 93 -6.36 -17.67 0.02
N ILE A 94 -6.47 -16.36 -0.24
CA ILE A 94 -7.10 -15.83 -1.46
C ILE A 94 -6.30 -16.24 -2.70
N LEU A 95 -4.98 -16.07 -2.71
CA LEU A 95 -4.12 -16.40 -3.85
C LEU A 95 -4.19 -17.89 -4.22
N GLU A 96 -4.25 -18.78 -3.21
CA GLU A 96 -4.45 -20.20 -3.45
C GLU A 96 -5.85 -20.53 -3.99
N GLU A 97 -6.89 -19.87 -3.47
CA GLU A 97 -8.27 -20.04 -3.95
C GLU A 97 -8.40 -19.62 -5.42
N THR A 98 -7.80 -18.48 -5.79
CA THR A 98 -7.81 -17.96 -7.16
C THR A 98 -6.78 -18.63 -8.07
N LYS A 99 -5.87 -19.42 -7.51
CA LYS A 99 -4.76 -20.08 -8.21
C LYS A 99 -3.89 -19.09 -8.97
N SER A 100 -3.58 -17.96 -8.32
CA SER A 100 -2.73 -16.95 -8.92
C SER A 100 -1.29 -17.47 -9.05
N GLU A 101 -0.69 -17.33 -10.23
CA GLU A 101 0.64 -17.89 -10.55
C GLU A 101 1.76 -16.85 -10.46
N ASN A 102 1.48 -15.58 -10.77
CA ASN A 102 2.46 -14.49 -10.80
C ASN A 102 2.42 -13.58 -9.56
N LEU A 103 1.48 -13.81 -8.64
CA LEU A 103 1.40 -13.15 -7.34
C LEU A 103 1.88 -14.12 -6.27
N TYR A 104 2.77 -13.65 -5.40
CA TYR A 104 3.34 -14.48 -4.33
C TYR A 104 3.67 -13.62 -3.11
N ILE A 105 3.74 -14.26 -1.94
CA ILE A 105 4.15 -13.61 -0.70
C ILE A 105 5.49 -14.19 -0.26
N ILE A 106 6.41 -13.31 0.12
CA ILE A 106 7.69 -13.67 0.72
C ILE A 106 8.06 -12.64 1.79
N ASP A 107 8.48 -13.11 2.97
CA ASP A 107 8.86 -12.25 4.10
C ASP A 107 7.77 -11.21 4.46
N GLY A 108 6.49 -11.60 4.39
CA GLY A 108 5.36 -10.71 4.65
C GLY A 108 5.04 -9.71 3.53
N ILE A 109 5.76 -9.77 2.40
CA ILE A 109 5.59 -8.84 1.28
C ILE A 109 4.85 -9.52 0.14
N LEU A 110 3.74 -8.92 -0.33
CA LEU A 110 3.05 -9.32 -1.55
C LEU A 110 3.78 -8.75 -2.77
N CYS A 111 4.23 -9.64 -3.64
CA CYS A 111 5.01 -9.31 -4.84
C CYS A 111 4.33 -9.80 -6.12
N ASN A 112 4.73 -9.20 -7.24
CA ASN A 112 4.38 -9.65 -8.59
C ASN A 112 5.64 -9.95 -9.41
N ILE A 113 5.64 -11.02 -10.20
CA ILE A 113 6.81 -11.39 -11.04
C ILE A 113 7.13 -10.33 -12.13
N GLY A 114 6.12 -9.59 -12.59
CA GLY A 114 6.20 -8.67 -13.73
C GLY A 114 6.01 -7.19 -13.40
N ASN A 115 5.83 -6.81 -12.14
CA ASN A 115 5.62 -5.41 -11.73
C ASN A 115 6.63 -5.00 -10.64
N GLU A 116 6.87 -3.69 -10.52
CA GLU A 116 7.81 -3.12 -9.53
C GLU A 116 7.17 -2.86 -8.16
N TYR A 117 5.83 -2.95 -8.06
CA TYR A 117 5.14 -2.73 -6.80
C TYR A 117 5.17 -3.96 -5.89
N GLU A 118 5.52 -3.70 -4.65
CA GLU A 118 5.58 -4.63 -3.53
C GLU A 118 4.76 -4.03 -2.39
N ILE A 119 3.97 -4.85 -1.68
CA ILE A 119 3.11 -4.38 -0.58
C ILE A 119 3.52 -5.11 0.69
N ASP A 120 4.00 -4.38 1.70
CA ASP A 120 4.29 -4.94 3.02
C ASP A 120 2.97 -5.23 3.76
N LEU A 121 2.66 -6.51 3.96
CA LEU A 121 1.42 -6.94 4.61
C LEU A 121 1.44 -6.76 6.14
N SER A 122 2.59 -6.38 6.71
CA SER A 122 2.70 -6.06 8.14
C SER A 122 2.23 -4.65 8.50
N CYS A 123 2.11 -3.76 7.51
CA CYS A 123 1.66 -2.37 7.66
C CYS A 123 0.22 -2.13 7.16
N VAL A 124 -0.57 -3.19 6.97
CA VAL A 124 -1.92 -3.08 6.41
C VAL A 124 -2.90 -2.50 7.42
N ASP A 125 -3.47 -1.34 7.08
CA ASP A 125 -4.52 -0.68 7.86
C ASP A 125 -5.91 -1.22 7.51
N ALA A 126 -6.13 -1.53 6.22
CA ALA A 126 -7.40 -2.03 5.72
C ALA A 126 -7.20 -2.98 4.54
N LEU A 127 -8.01 -4.06 4.51
CA LEU A 127 -8.00 -5.03 3.42
C LEU A 127 -9.43 -5.48 3.10
N SER A 128 -9.79 -5.43 1.82
CA SER A 128 -11.09 -5.88 1.32
C SER A 128 -10.93 -6.79 0.11
N TYR A 129 -11.59 -7.94 0.13
CA TYR A 129 -11.61 -8.89 -0.99
C TYR A 129 -12.99 -8.91 -1.66
N ASN A 130 -13.06 -8.48 -2.92
CA ASN A 130 -14.25 -8.59 -3.75
C ASN A 130 -14.21 -9.89 -4.56
N ARG A 131 -14.74 -10.96 -3.97
CA ARG A 131 -14.77 -12.29 -4.61
C ARG A 131 -15.47 -12.33 -5.98
N PRO A 132 -16.64 -11.69 -6.20
CA PRO A 132 -17.27 -11.64 -7.53
C PRO A 132 -16.39 -11.04 -8.63
N GLU A 133 -15.62 -10.01 -8.30
CA GLU A 133 -14.75 -9.31 -9.26
C GLU A 133 -13.30 -9.81 -9.23
N CYS A 134 -12.98 -10.75 -8.33
CA CYS A 134 -11.65 -11.30 -8.13
C CYS A 134 -10.57 -10.23 -7.95
N ASN A 135 -10.81 -9.27 -7.05
CA ASN A 135 -9.84 -8.23 -6.73
C ASN A 135 -9.71 -7.99 -5.21
N ILE A 136 -8.54 -7.49 -4.80
CA ILE A 136 -8.25 -7.10 -3.42
C ILE A 136 -7.92 -5.60 -3.42
N TYR A 137 -8.50 -4.89 -2.45
CA TYR A 137 -8.10 -3.53 -2.11
C TYR A 137 -7.32 -3.58 -0.79
N ILE A 138 -6.13 -2.98 -0.78
CA ILE A 138 -5.28 -2.88 0.41
C ILE A 138 -4.95 -1.39 0.65
N THR A 139 -5.04 -0.96 1.90
CA THR A 139 -4.49 0.32 2.38
C THR A 139 -3.35 0.02 3.33
N SER A 140 -2.19 0.61 3.09
CA SER A 140 -0.96 0.41 3.87
C SER A 140 -0.18 1.71 3.90
N ASP A 141 0.13 2.24 5.09
CA ASP A 141 0.94 3.46 5.26
C ASP A 141 0.49 4.63 4.35
N GLU A 142 -0.82 4.92 4.33
CA GLU A 142 -1.46 5.97 3.50
C GLU A 142 -1.51 5.67 1.98
N GLU A 143 -0.86 4.60 1.51
CA GLU A 143 -0.95 4.15 0.12
C GLU A 143 -2.13 3.20 -0.08
N GLN A 144 -2.78 3.29 -1.24
CA GLN A 144 -3.86 2.40 -1.63
C GLN A 144 -3.44 1.55 -2.82
N PHE A 145 -3.72 0.26 -2.73
CA PHE A 145 -3.40 -0.71 -3.75
C PHE A 145 -4.64 -1.45 -4.22
N TYR A 146 -4.72 -1.64 -5.54
CA TYR A 146 -5.64 -2.52 -6.20
C TYR A 146 -4.89 -3.72 -6.76
N ILE A 147 -5.31 -4.92 -6.36
CA ILE A 147 -4.74 -6.17 -6.83
C ILE A 147 -5.79 -6.88 -7.67
N ASP A 148 -5.54 -6.92 -8.97
CA ASP A 148 -6.33 -7.70 -9.92
C ASP A 148 -5.84 -9.14 -9.94
N LEU A 149 -6.64 -10.08 -9.41
CA LEU A 149 -6.27 -11.50 -9.35
C LEU A 149 -6.47 -12.24 -10.68
N VAL A 150 -7.22 -11.66 -11.61
CA VAL A 150 -7.47 -12.24 -12.95
C VAL A 150 -6.32 -11.93 -13.89
N ASN A 151 -5.91 -10.66 -13.91
CA ASN A 151 -4.77 -10.21 -14.70
C ASN A 151 -3.44 -10.32 -13.94
N GLU A 152 -3.51 -10.73 -12.67
CA GLU A 152 -2.38 -10.87 -11.75
C GLU A 152 -1.48 -9.64 -11.78
N LYS A 153 -2.06 -8.49 -11.40
CA LYS A 153 -1.39 -7.19 -11.41
C LYS A 153 -1.64 -6.47 -10.10
N ILE A 154 -0.58 -5.82 -9.61
CA ILE A 154 -0.65 -4.86 -8.51
C ILE A 154 -0.65 -3.45 -9.11
N GLU A 155 -1.61 -2.63 -8.74
CA GLU A 155 -1.68 -1.22 -9.11
C GLU A 155 -1.71 -0.40 -7.83
N MET A 156 -0.78 0.54 -7.67
CA MET A 156 -0.96 1.61 -6.72
C MET A 156 -2.07 2.52 -7.27
N LEU A 157 -3.14 2.69 -6.51
CA LEU A 157 -4.29 3.55 -6.85
C LEU A 157 -3.92 5.01 -6.59
N GLY A 158 -2.87 5.45 -7.27
CA GLY A 158 -2.18 6.71 -6.98
C GLY A 158 -1.65 6.76 -5.54
N GLU A 159 -0.70 7.66 -5.29
CA GLU A 159 -0.94 8.53 -4.14
C GLU A 159 -2.30 9.18 -4.45
N GLU A 160 -3.11 9.57 -3.47
CA GLU A 160 -3.78 10.83 -3.73
C GLU A 160 -2.65 11.87 -3.91
N SER A 161 -2.00 11.89 -5.08
CA SER A 161 -1.50 13.13 -5.61
C SER A 161 -2.77 13.93 -5.69
N TYR A 162 -2.95 14.79 -4.70
CA TYR A 162 -3.53 16.09 -4.94
C TYR A 162 -2.71 16.73 -6.07
N GLU A 163 -2.85 16.22 -7.30
CA GLU A 163 -3.08 17.06 -8.46
C GLU A 163 -4.53 17.58 -8.32
N ASP A 164 -4.85 18.18 -7.17
CA ASP A 164 -5.39 19.51 -7.29
C ASP A 164 -4.32 20.23 -8.10
N GLU A 165 -4.61 20.52 -9.36
CA GLU A 165 -4.00 21.69 -9.96
C GLU A 165 -4.12 22.75 -8.87
N VAL A 166 -3.00 23.09 -8.20
CA VAL A 166 -2.97 24.22 -7.29
C VAL A 166 -3.10 25.43 -8.21
N GLU A 167 -4.33 25.65 -8.70
CA GLU A 167 -4.74 26.88 -9.32
C GLU A 167 -4.53 27.90 -8.20
N THR A 168 -3.51 28.74 -8.38
CA THR A 168 -3.25 29.86 -7.49
C THR A 168 -4.60 30.53 -7.21
N ILE A 169 -4.91 30.77 -5.93
CA ILE A 169 -6.17 31.41 -5.54
C ILE A 169 -6.18 32.81 -6.15
N THR A 170 -6.83 32.90 -7.31
CA THR A 170 -6.98 34.13 -8.08
C THR A 170 -8.44 34.57 -8.02
N PRO A 171 -8.72 35.87 -8.22
CA PRO A 171 -10.11 36.33 -8.32
C PRO A 171 -10.92 35.59 -9.39
N GLU A 172 -10.28 35.15 -10.47
CA GLU A 172 -10.93 34.37 -11.55
C GLU A 172 -11.32 32.97 -11.07
N PHE A 173 -10.46 32.29 -10.31
CA PHE A 173 -10.76 30.99 -9.72
C PHE A 173 -11.88 31.08 -8.68
N LEU A 174 -11.81 32.04 -7.75
CA LEU A 174 -12.87 32.26 -6.76
C LEU A 174 -14.23 32.57 -7.41
N GLN A 175 -14.23 33.28 -8.54
CA GLN A 175 -15.45 33.51 -9.32
C GLN A 175 -16.02 32.22 -9.89
N LYS A 176 -15.18 31.33 -10.46
CA LYS A 176 -15.65 30.03 -10.97
C LYS A 176 -16.27 29.19 -9.86
N VAL A 177 -15.59 29.05 -8.72
CA VAL A 177 -16.10 28.29 -7.55
C VAL A 177 -17.45 28.87 -7.09
N THR A 178 -17.55 30.19 -7.01
CA THR A 178 -18.77 30.90 -6.63
C THR A 178 -19.92 30.65 -7.61
N ASP A 179 -19.65 30.72 -8.91
CA ASP A 179 -20.66 30.50 -9.95
C ASP A 179 -21.15 29.04 -9.95
N GLU A 180 -20.23 28.09 -9.83
CA GLU A 180 -20.56 26.66 -9.75
C GLU A 180 -21.38 26.34 -8.51
N TRP A 181 -20.96 26.80 -7.33
CA TRP A 181 -21.71 26.62 -6.09
C TRP A 181 -23.12 27.22 -6.16
N ASN A 182 -23.22 28.46 -6.60
CA ASN A 182 -24.49 29.17 -6.66
C ASN A 182 -25.44 28.53 -7.67
N SER A 183 -24.92 27.83 -8.68
CA SER A 183 -25.72 27.06 -9.64
C SER A 183 -26.42 25.83 -9.02
N LEU A 184 -25.87 25.26 -7.94
CA LEU A 184 -26.47 24.13 -7.21
C LEU A 184 -27.76 24.51 -6.47
N ASN A 185 -27.97 25.80 -6.23
CA ASN A 185 -29.14 26.35 -5.58
C ASN A 185 -29.45 25.73 -4.20
N TYR A 186 -28.41 25.53 -3.38
CA TYR A 186 -28.53 25.08 -2.00
C TYR A 186 -29.03 26.18 -1.05
N TRP A 187 -29.10 25.84 0.24
CA TRP A 187 -29.58 26.68 1.34
C TRP A 187 -28.78 27.99 1.49
N CYS A 188 -27.53 28.00 1.03
CA CYS A 188 -26.71 29.20 0.99
C CYS A 188 -26.24 29.56 -0.43
N SER A 189 -25.67 30.75 -0.56
CA SER A 189 -24.86 31.17 -1.70
C SER A 189 -23.53 31.71 -1.22
N LEU A 190 -22.48 31.56 -2.04
CA LEU A 190 -21.19 32.17 -1.79
C LEU A 190 -21.10 33.50 -2.52
N GLU A 191 -20.43 34.45 -1.87
CA GLU A 191 -20.03 35.73 -2.45
C GLU A 191 -18.61 36.02 -1.98
N PHE A 192 -17.76 36.57 -2.85
CA PHE A 192 -16.42 37.01 -2.45
C PHE A 192 -16.25 38.50 -2.77
N ASP A 193 -15.44 39.19 -1.96
CA ASP A 193 -14.91 40.51 -2.29
C ASP A 193 -13.38 40.46 -2.44
N ASN A 194 -12.70 41.59 -2.34
CA ASN A 194 -11.24 41.63 -2.51
C ASN A 194 -10.47 40.95 -1.37
N ASN A 195 -11.09 40.74 -0.21
CA ASN A 195 -10.42 40.32 1.01
C ASN A 195 -11.08 39.10 1.68
N PHE A 196 -12.39 38.89 1.51
CA PHE A 196 -13.14 37.88 2.27
C PHE A 196 -14.07 37.05 1.38
N ILE A 197 -14.26 35.80 1.79
CA ILE A 197 -15.37 34.94 1.34
C ILE A 197 -16.52 35.10 2.33
N TYR A 198 -17.73 35.26 1.81
CA TYR A 198 -18.96 35.34 2.58
C TYR A 198 -19.90 34.21 2.20
N LEU A 199 -20.56 33.67 3.22
CA LEU A 199 -21.69 32.77 3.08
C LEU A 199 -22.98 33.55 3.34
N TYR A 200 -23.87 33.53 2.35
CA TYR A 200 -25.21 34.09 2.47
C TYR A 200 -26.22 32.97 2.69
N ASP A 201 -26.72 32.86 3.92
CA ASP A 201 -27.80 31.95 4.28
C ASP A 201 -29.13 32.50 3.75
N LYS A 202 -29.71 31.81 2.76
CA LYS A 202 -30.96 32.20 2.10
C LYS A 202 -32.18 31.99 2.99
N GLU A 203 -32.13 31.05 3.92
CA GLU A 203 -33.24 30.75 4.84
C GLU A 203 -33.38 31.84 5.91
N HIS A 204 -32.26 32.27 6.47
CA HIS A 204 -32.23 33.27 7.54
C HIS A 204 -31.96 34.70 7.05
N ASN A 205 -31.75 34.87 5.74
CA ASN A 205 -31.42 36.16 5.10
C ASN A 205 -30.22 36.83 5.79
N LYS A 206 -29.19 36.03 6.08
CA LYS A 206 -28.02 36.42 6.87
C LYS A 206 -26.75 36.24 6.05
N LYS A 207 -25.98 37.32 5.93
CA LYS A 207 -24.62 37.29 5.39
C LYS A 207 -23.63 37.08 6.54
N THR A 208 -22.76 36.10 6.41
CA THR A 208 -21.71 35.77 7.38
C THR A 208 -20.37 35.81 6.67
N GLU A 209 -19.41 36.52 7.27
CA GLU A 209 -18.00 36.46 6.85
C GLU A 209 -17.46 35.08 7.23
N LEU A 210 -16.91 34.37 6.24
CA LEU A 210 -16.47 32.99 6.42
C LEU A 210 -14.97 32.95 6.73
N LEU A 211 -14.15 33.43 5.79
CA LEU A 211 -12.68 33.36 5.85
C LEU A 211 -12.08 34.55 5.09
N ALA A 212 -10.90 35.00 5.55
CA ALA A 212 -10.06 35.92 4.80
C ALA A 212 -9.34 35.16 3.67
N ILE A 213 -9.24 35.76 2.48
CA ILE A 213 -8.70 35.10 1.29
C ILE A 213 -7.19 34.84 1.43
N ASP A 214 -6.47 35.71 2.15
CA ASP A 214 -5.03 35.58 2.38
C ASP A 214 -4.65 34.44 3.33
N ASP A 215 -5.59 33.95 4.12
CA ASP A 215 -5.40 32.80 5.00
C ASP A 215 -5.69 31.47 4.30
N ILE A 216 -6.28 31.48 3.10
CA ILE A 216 -6.67 30.24 2.39
C ILE A 216 -5.45 29.63 1.71
N GLN A 217 -5.19 28.36 2.03
CA GLN A 217 -4.15 27.56 1.40
C GLN A 217 -4.67 26.78 0.20
N LEU A 218 -5.90 26.25 0.30
CA LEU A 218 -6.50 25.39 -0.72
C LEU A 218 -8.02 25.52 -0.74
N ILE A 219 -8.62 25.45 -1.94
CA ILE A 219 -10.07 25.28 -2.10
C ILE A 219 -10.29 24.12 -3.07
N ARG A 220 -11.07 23.14 -2.64
CA ARG A 220 -11.48 21.97 -3.42
C ARG A 220 -12.98 22.02 -3.65
N PHE A 221 -13.41 21.81 -4.90
CA PHE A 221 -14.83 21.64 -5.23
C PHE A 221 -15.04 20.28 -5.88
N LYS A 222 -15.63 19.34 -5.12
CA LYS A 222 -15.82 17.96 -5.56
C LYS A 222 -17.15 17.42 -5.02
N ASP A 223 -17.83 16.61 -5.81
CA ASP A 223 -19.08 15.94 -5.42
C ASP A 223 -20.19 16.87 -4.88
N ASN A 224 -20.19 18.14 -5.31
CA ASN A 224 -21.07 19.22 -4.85
C ASN A 224 -20.81 19.69 -3.40
N THR A 225 -19.59 19.47 -2.92
CA THR A 225 -19.06 19.96 -1.64
C THR A 225 -17.89 20.90 -1.91
N ILE A 226 -17.76 21.96 -1.11
CA ILE A 226 -16.58 22.83 -1.09
C ILE A 226 -15.79 22.53 0.18
N ASP A 227 -14.53 22.15 0.03
CA ASP A 227 -13.59 22.03 1.13
C ASP A 227 -12.56 23.16 1.04
N ILE A 228 -12.30 23.86 2.14
CA ILE A 228 -11.38 25.00 2.21
C ILE A 228 -10.39 24.73 3.33
N ASP A 229 -9.10 24.67 2.98
CA ASP A 229 -8.01 24.59 3.95
C ASP A 229 -7.41 25.99 4.15
N PHE A 230 -7.15 26.37 5.39
CA PHE A 230 -6.66 27.69 5.77
C PHE A 230 -5.64 27.61 6.91
N ASP A 231 -4.86 28.68 7.08
CA ASP A 231 -3.95 28.83 8.22
C ASP A 231 -4.73 28.67 9.55
N GLU A 232 -4.25 27.80 10.44
CA GLU A 232 -4.89 27.44 11.71
C GLU A 232 -5.46 28.67 12.44
N ASP A 233 -6.78 28.66 12.70
CA ASP A 233 -7.49 29.77 13.35
C ASP A 233 -7.19 29.84 14.86
N GLU A 234 -7.75 30.85 15.54
CA GLU A 234 -7.55 31.02 16.99
C GLU A 234 -8.13 29.88 17.86
N ASN A 235 -8.95 29.00 17.27
CA ASN A 235 -9.60 27.87 17.93
C ASN A 235 -8.96 26.51 17.56
N GLY A 236 -7.96 26.50 16.67
CA GLY A 236 -7.25 25.31 16.23
C GLY A 236 -7.90 24.56 15.06
N PHE A 237 -8.79 25.21 14.31
CA PHE A 237 -9.33 24.68 13.06
C PHE A 237 -8.47 25.14 11.89
N ASP A 238 -8.19 24.24 10.97
CA ASP A 238 -7.37 24.46 9.76
C ASP A 238 -8.13 24.12 8.46
N CYS A 239 -9.38 23.69 8.57
CA CYS A 239 -10.23 23.40 7.44
C CYS A 239 -11.72 23.65 7.73
N LEU A 240 -12.49 23.84 6.65
CA LEU A 240 -13.95 23.80 6.68
C LEU A 240 -14.50 23.15 5.42
N SER A 241 -15.70 22.59 5.54
CA SER A 241 -16.45 21.99 4.44
C SER A 241 -17.86 22.57 4.38
N ILE A 242 -18.34 22.85 3.16
CA ILE A 242 -19.67 23.38 2.87
C ILE A 242 -20.40 22.42 1.94
N ASP A 243 -21.56 21.95 2.36
CA ASP A 243 -22.36 21.01 1.59
C ASP A 243 -23.86 21.40 1.58
N ARG A 244 -24.69 20.51 1.02
CA ARG A 244 -26.15 20.71 0.93
C ARG A 244 -26.86 20.77 2.29
N TYR A 245 -26.19 20.40 3.37
CA TYR A 245 -26.75 20.30 4.72
C TYR A 245 -26.25 21.39 5.66
N GLY A 246 -25.04 21.90 5.47
CA GLY A 246 -24.48 22.89 6.38
C GLY A 246 -23.02 23.22 6.11
N VAL A 247 -22.40 23.81 7.13
CA VAL A 247 -20.96 24.04 7.22
C VAL A 247 -20.43 23.16 8.35
N THR A 248 -19.34 22.44 8.11
CA THR A 248 -18.61 21.65 9.10
C THR A 248 -17.16 22.14 9.20
N MET A 249 -16.61 22.12 10.41
CA MET A 249 -15.20 22.39 10.72
C MET A 249 -14.65 21.22 11.52
#